data_AF-A0A843HGG9-F1
#
_entry.id   AF-A0A843HGG9-F1
#
_cell.length_a   1.000
_cell.length_b   1.000
_cell.length_c   1.000
_cell.angle_alpha   90.00
_cell.angle_beta   90.00
_cell.angle_gamma   90.00
#
_symmetry.space_group_name_H-M   'P 1'
#
loop_
_entity.id
_entity.type
_entity.pdbx_description
1 polymer ?
#
loop_
_entity_poly.entity_id
_entity_poly.type
_entity_poly.pdbx_seq_one_letter_code
_entity_poly.pdbx_strand_id
1 'polypeptide(L)'
;MTKTAYIKLVECYEKIASTSARLEKRDIIADFLRDIKQNDPEITYDITLLLQGKIFPPWSEKEMGISTQLIIKALSKLLGENTTVIENKLASVGDMGEITEQLVADNKQVTFFKVPLTVAKVISNLRKTEEITGSKSQNKKLNYLLELYTSAEPIEAKYITRTITERLRIGVGEGTLVDAIAKAYDIDKQIIDRAYMLSNDLGEVAKRATESVESVQSLTIQPGKPIRPMLAQLSPGIKESIDEMKEVISETKYDGIRVQIHHFDGTTKIFTRRLENVTNALPEVVEYVEDAIADEDFIVEGEVIATKDGKPISFQYILQRVKRKYDIDKMVDEVPLKLFLFDVLYYAKPTAEEPLEKRRKLLEEIVTESDHVELSTMRTVTPENYADAEELFNWSIEAGHEGIMFKDKTSPYSPGKRGKAMLKYKPIRETLDCVITGGVYGKGKRAKFFGSYLLSLYDEDSGEYKTLVHAATGMDDEMLASMTERMQEYIISTSEQTVVFKPAVILEVAYSEIVESNEYESGYSLRFPAIKRVRDDIGLDQVDTIAKLHQMLELQNS
;
A
#
# COMPACT_ATOMS: atom_id res chain seq x y z
N MET A 1 -2.70 7.61 -40.43
CA MET A 1 -3.25 8.12 -39.16
C MET A 1 -2.36 9.25 -38.68
N THR A 2 -2.95 10.36 -38.27
CA THR A 2 -2.21 11.51 -37.75
C THR A 2 -1.80 11.20 -36.32
N LYS A 3 -0.49 11.19 -36.03
CA LYS A 3 -0.01 10.92 -34.67
C LYS A 3 -0.52 12.02 -33.72
N THR A 4 -1.08 11.63 -32.59
CA THR A 4 -1.55 12.58 -31.57
C THR A 4 -0.39 13.43 -31.04
N ALA A 5 -0.48 14.75 -31.24
CA ALA A 5 0.47 15.71 -30.69
C ALA A 5 0.38 15.72 -29.15
N TYR A 6 1.52 15.78 -28.46
CA TYR A 6 1.56 15.73 -27.00
C TYR A 6 0.87 16.95 -26.36
N ILE A 7 0.97 18.12 -26.99
CA ILE A 7 0.25 19.33 -26.57
C ILE A 7 -1.26 19.12 -26.41
N LYS A 8 -1.92 18.28 -27.23
CA LYS A 8 -3.36 17.99 -27.07
C LYS A 8 -3.68 17.32 -25.72
N LEU A 9 -2.82 16.41 -25.28
CA LEU A 9 -2.95 15.77 -23.97
C LEU A 9 -2.67 16.77 -22.84
N VAL A 10 -1.70 17.65 -23.03
CA VAL A 10 -1.38 18.71 -22.06
C VAL A 10 -2.52 19.73 -21.92
N GLU A 11 -3.16 20.13 -23.03
CA GLU A 11 -4.37 20.95 -22.99
C GLU A 11 -5.52 20.25 -22.25
N CYS A 12 -5.65 18.93 -22.41
CA CYS A 12 -6.60 18.13 -21.63
C CYS A 12 -6.26 18.20 -20.14
N TYR A 13 -4.99 18.05 -19.74
CA TYR A 13 -4.56 18.20 -18.35
C TYR A 13 -4.87 19.58 -17.76
N GLU A 14 -4.59 20.65 -18.49
CA GLU A 14 -4.89 22.01 -18.04
C GLU A 14 -6.40 22.24 -17.86
N LYS A 15 -7.23 21.72 -18.76
CA LYS A 15 -8.69 21.77 -18.63
C LYS A 15 -9.18 20.97 -17.41
N ILE A 16 -8.59 19.81 -17.13
CA ILE A 16 -8.92 19.02 -15.94
C ILE A 16 -8.51 19.76 -14.67
N ALA A 17 -7.32 20.38 -14.67
CA ALA A 17 -6.77 21.08 -13.52
C ALA A 17 -7.50 22.40 -13.20
N SER A 18 -8.16 23.01 -14.19
CA SER A 18 -8.90 24.27 -14.01
C SER A 18 -10.24 24.14 -13.27
N THR A 19 -10.72 22.91 -13.04
CA THR A 19 -11.95 22.64 -12.28
C THR A 19 -11.68 21.74 -11.07
N SER A 20 -12.45 21.94 -10.00
CA SER A 20 -12.48 21.02 -8.85
C SER A 20 -13.62 20.00 -8.94
N ALA A 21 -14.57 20.20 -9.85
CA ALA A 21 -15.76 19.37 -9.96
C ALA A 21 -15.45 18.03 -10.63
N ARG A 22 -15.63 16.93 -9.88
CA ARG A 22 -15.36 15.56 -10.36
C ARG A 22 -16.11 15.20 -11.66
N LEU A 23 -17.37 15.63 -11.79
CA LEU A 23 -18.20 15.34 -12.97
C LEU A 23 -17.72 16.09 -14.22
N GLU A 24 -17.24 17.33 -14.06
CA GLU A 24 -16.65 18.09 -15.16
C GLU A 24 -15.33 17.45 -15.61
N LYS A 25 -14.46 17.05 -14.67
CA LYS A 25 -13.23 16.31 -14.99
C LYS A 25 -13.51 15.04 -15.78
N ARG A 26 -14.50 14.26 -15.35
CA ARG A 26 -14.96 13.05 -16.06
C ARG A 26 -15.35 13.40 -17.50
N ASP A 27 -16.11 14.48 -17.69
CA ASP A 27 -16.62 14.86 -19.00
C ASP A 27 -15.52 15.33 -19.94
N ILE A 28 -14.56 16.13 -19.44
CA ILE A 28 -13.36 16.55 -20.19
C ILE A 28 -12.56 15.33 -20.66
N ILE A 29 -12.34 14.35 -19.78
CA ILE A 29 -11.62 13.12 -20.13
C ILE A 29 -12.41 12.30 -21.14
N ALA A 30 -13.73 12.16 -20.95
CA ALA A 30 -14.57 11.38 -21.85
C ALA A 30 -14.59 11.98 -23.27
N ASP A 31 -14.71 13.30 -23.37
CA ASP A 31 -14.66 14.01 -24.64
C ASP A 31 -13.30 13.84 -25.32
N PHE A 32 -12.21 13.92 -24.56
CA PHE A 32 -10.86 13.68 -25.07
C PHE A 32 -10.68 12.24 -25.58
N LEU A 33 -11.14 11.23 -24.82
CA LEU A 33 -11.08 9.82 -25.25
C LEU A 33 -11.90 9.55 -26.53
N ARG A 34 -13.04 10.24 -26.72
CA ARG A 34 -13.79 10.17 -27.99
C ARG A 34 -13.02 10.75 -29.17
N ASP A 35 -12.32 11.87 -28.98
CA ASP A 35 -11.43 12.46 -30.02
C ASP A 35 -10.32 11.47 -30.38
N ILE A 36 -9.69 10.83 -29.39
CA ILE A 36 -8.65 9.82 -29.61
C ILE A 36 -9.18 8.61 -30.37
N LYS A 37 -10.33 8.06 -29.97
CA LYS A 37 -10.96 6.94 -30.69
C LYS A 37 -11.19 7.24 -32.17
N GLN A 38 -11.56 8.48 -32.50
CA GLN A 38 -11.83 8.88 -33.89
C GLN A 38 -10.56 9.10 -34.72
N ASN A 39 -9.51 9.66 -34.11
CA ASN A 39 -8.34 10.16 -34.85
C ASN A 39 -7.09 9.26 -34.75
N ASP A 40 -6.89 8.59 -33.62
CA ASP A 40 -5.69 7.82 -33.29
C ASP A 40 -6.00 6.68 -32.28
N PRO A 41 -6.91 5.73 -32.59
CA PRO A 41 -7.37 4.72 -31.63
C PRO A 41 -6.25 3.79 -31.11
N GLU A 42 -5.12 3.68 -31.82
CA GLU A 42 -3.96 2.88 -31.39
C GLU A 42 -3.24 3.46 -30.17
N ILE A 43 -3.28 4.78 -29.96
CA ILE A 43 -2.62 5.40 -28.80
C ILE A 43 -3.48 5.37 -27.53
N THR A 44 -4.70 4.82 -27.57
CA THR A 44 -5.66 4.84 -26.45
C THR A 44 -5.08 4.22 -25.17
N TYR A 45 -4.39 3.08 -25.29
CA TYR A 45 -3.74 2.41 -24.16
C TYR A 45 -2.77 3.36 -23.45
N ASP A 46 -1.89 3.95 -24.24
CA ASP A 46 -0.82 4.83 -23.85
C ASP A 46 -1.33 6.15 -23.25
N ILE A 47 -2.36 6.75 -23.87
CA ILE A 47 -3.03 7.95 -23.34
C ILE A 47 -3.70 7.66 -21.99
N THR A 48 -4.33 6.50 -21.84
CA THR A 48 -5.02 6.15 -20.60
C THR A 48 -4.04 5.97 -19.45
N LEU A 49 -2.89 5.34 -19.69
CA LEU A 49 -1.80 5.28 -18.69
C LEU A 49 -1.28 6.68 -18.34
N LEU A 50 -1.07 7.55 -19.33
CA LEU A 50 -0.62 8.91 -19.08
C LEU A 50 -1.65 9.73 -18.28
N LEU A 51 -2.96 9.56 -18.53
CA LEU A 51 -4.03 10.15 -17.74
C LEU A 51 -4.03 9.67 -16.27
N GLN A 52 -3.47 8.49 -15.99
CA GLN A 52 -3.18 7.99 -14.63
C GLN A 52 -1.87 8.54 -14.05
N GLY A 53 -1.08 9.27 -14.84
CA GLY A 53 0.27 9.71 -14.49
C GLY A 53 1.30 8.58 -14.55
N LYS A 54 1.05 7.52 -15.33
CA LYS A 54 1.88 6.31 -15.40
C LYS A 54 2.43 6.10 -16.81
N ILE A 55 3.60 5.45 -16.88
CA ILE A 55 4.23 5.01 -18.14
C ILE A 55 4.07 3.50 -18.37
N PHE A 56 4.06 2.75 -17.26
CA PHE A 56 3.85 1.32 -17.23
C PHE A 56 2.58 1.01 -16.43
N PRO A 57 1.86 -0.07 -16.76
CA PRO A 57 0.68 -0.45 -16.03
C PRO A 57 1.03 -0.89 -14.59
N PRO A 58 0.09 -0.82 -13.63
CA PRO A 58 0.35 -1.09 -12.22
C PRO A 58 0.92 -2.48 -11.90
N TRP A 59 0.66 -3.46 -12.76
CA TRP A 59 1.13 -4.84 -12.60
C TRP A 59 2.56 -5.06 -13.13
N SER A 60 3.13 -4.09 -13.85
CA SER A 60 4.46 -4.21 -14.44
C SER A 60 5.55 -3.86 -13.43
N GLU A 61 6.61 -4.67 -13.41
CA GLU A 61 7.83 -4.42 -12.61
C GLU A 61 8.73 -3.33 -13.22
N LYS A 62 8.34 -2.77 -14.37
CA LYS A 62 9.15 -1.82 -15.12
C LYS A 62 9.11 -0.44 -14.50
N GLU A 63 10.29 0.14 -14.35
CA GLU A 63 10.48 1.51 -13.89
C GLU A 63 11.37 2.30 -14.87
N MET A 64 11.11 3.59 -15.03
CA MET A 64 11.95 4.46 -15.87
C MET A 64 13.40 4.53 -15.33
N GLY A 65 13.56 4.37 -14.01
CA GLY A 65 14.83 4.51 -13.31
C GLY A 65 15.45 5.91 -13.49
N ILE A 66 14.62 6.94 -13.43
CA ILE A 66 14.99 8.36 -13.53
C ILE A 66 14.75 9.00 -12.17
N SER A 67 15.84 9.44 -11.52
CA SER A 67 15.74 10.16 -10.25
C SER A 67 15.51 11.65 -10.47
N THR A 68 14.97 12.35 -9.46
CA THR A 68 14.86 13.81 -9.46
C THR A 68 16.21 14.49 -9.74
N GLN A 69 17.30 13.91 -9.23
CA GLN A 69 18.66 14.40 -9.48
C GLN A 69 19.08 14.29 -10.95
N LEU A 70 18.60 13.27 -11.67
CA LEU A 70 18.84 13.17 -13.11
C LEU A 70 18.06 14.24 -13.91
N ILE A 71 16.85 14.58 -13.47
CA ILE A 71 16.06 15.68 -14.03
C ILE A 71 16.77 17.02 -13.83
N ILE A 72 17.25 17.29 -12.60
CA ILE A 72 18.01 18.51 -12.27
C ILE A 72 19.26 18.63 -13.15
N LYS A 73 20.00 17.52 -13.36
CA LYS A 73 21.15 17.49 -14.28
C LYS A 73 20.76 17.77 -15.73
N ALA A 74 19.60 17.27 -16.18
CA ALA A 74 19.11 17.54 -17.54
C ALA A 74 18.80 19.03 -17.72
N LEU A 75 18.08 19.63 -16.77
CA LEU A 75 17.74 21.05 -16.81
C LEU A 75 18.99 21.94 -16.70
N SER A 76 19.93 21.61 -15.80
CA SER A 76 21.20 22.31 -15.67
C SER A 76 21.96 22.33 -17.02
N LYS A 77 22.04 21.20 -17.70
CA LYS A 77 22.70 21.10 -19.01
C LYS A 77 21.93 21.80 -20.13
N LEU A 78 20.60 21.80 -20.09
CA LEU A 78 19.75 22.49 -21.07
C LEU A 78 19.91 24.02 -21.00
N LEU A 79 20.06 24.56 -19.79
CA LEU A 79 20.03 26.01 -19.53
C LEU A 79 21.43 26.61 -19.40
N GLY A 80 22.45 25.77 -19.17
CA GLY A 80 23.78 26.23 -18.77
C GLY A 80 23.84 26.77 -17.34
N GLU A 81 22.87 26.43 -16.48
CA GLU A 81 22.82 26.83 -15.07
C GLU A 81 23.41 25.77 -14.14
N ASN A 82 23.86 26.19 -12.95
CA ASN A 82 24.35 25.27 -11.92
C ASN A 82 23.19 24.51 -11.25
N THR A 83 23.38 23.22 -10.97
CA THR A 83 22.38 22.37 -10.30
C THR A 83 21.88 22.94 -8.97
N THR A 84 22.73 23.61 -8.19
CA THR A 84 22.36 24.23 -6.91
C THR A 84 21.30 25.32 -7.08
N VAL A 85 21.29 26.04 -8.20
CA VAL A 85 20.27 27.07 -8.48
C VAL A 85 18.89 26.41 -8.64
N ILE A 86 18.86 25.29 -9.37
CA ILE A 86 17.64 24.53 -9.62
C ILE A 86 17.15 23.85 -8.33
N GLU A 87 18.07 23.32 -7.51
CA GLU A 87 17.76 22.74 -6.20
C GLU A 87 17.16 23.78 -5.24
N ASN A 88 17.70 25.00 -5.22
CA ASN A 88 17.16 26.09 -4.40
C ASN A 88 15.76 26.52 -4.86
N LYS A 89 15.52 26.59 -6.18
CA LYS A 89 14.16 26.81 -6.73
C LYS A 89 13.21 25.66 -6.35
N LEU A 90 13.69 24.42 -6.29
CA LEU A 90 12.90 23.28 -5.84
C LEU A 90 12.50 23.36 -4.38
N ALA A 91 13.43 23.79 -3.52
CA ALA A 91 13.14 23.97 -2.11
C ALA A 91 12.05 25.03 -1.85
N SER A 92 11.93 26.06 -2.70
CA SER A 92 10.92 27.11 -2.53
C SER A 92 9.57 26.81 -3.19
N VAL A 93 9.54 26.25 -4.41
CA VAL A 93 8.29 26.01 -5.16
C VAL A 93 7.65 24.66 -4.79
N GLY A 94 8.45 23.63 -4.52
CA GLY A 94 7.94 22.31 -4.13
C GLY A 94 7.31 21.47 -5.26
N ASP A 95 7.37 21.93 -6.51
CA ASP A 95 6.97 21.19 -7.70
C ASP A 95 8.04 21.22 -8.79
N MET A 96 8.62 20.05 -9.10
CA MET A 96 9.58 19.93 -10.19
C MET A 96 9.00 20.30 -11.55
N GLY A 97 7.71 20.03 -11.80
CA GLY A 97 7.07 20.35 -13.08
C GLY A 97 6.97 21.85 -13.32
N GLU A 98 6.53 22.61 -12.32
CA GLU A 98 6.40 24.08 -12.44
C GLU A 98 7.76 24.75 -12.61
N ILE A 99 8.78 24.24 -11.93
CA ILE A 99 10.15 24.73 -12.11
C ILE A 99 10.63 24.41 -13.52
N THR A 100 10.41 23.19 -14.00
CA THR A 100 10.76 22.84 -15.39
C THR A 100 10.07 23.77 -16.39
N GLU A 101 8.79 24.07 -16.21
CA GLU A 101 8.03 25.00 -17.06
C GLU A 101 8.70 26.37 -17.13
N GLN A 102 8.94 26.98 -15.95
CA GLN A 102 9.57 28.30 -15.84
C GLN A 102 10.96 28.31 -16.48
N LEU A 103 11.77 27.31 -16.18
CA LEU A 103 13.14 27.23 -16.68
C LEU A 103 13.19 27.01 -18.20
N VAL A 104 12.32 26.17 -18.75
CA VAL A 104 12.25 25.95 -20.21
C VAL A 104 11.72 27.20 -20.92
N ALA A 105 10.80 27.94 -20.32
CA ALA A 105 10.33 29.23 -20.86
C ALA A 105 11.45 30.29 -20.87
N ASP A 106 12.31 30.31 -19.85
CA ASP A 106 13.43 31.24 -19.73
C ASP A 106 14.64 30.87 -20.61
N ASN A 107 14.62 29.71 -21.28
CA ASN A 107 15.74 29.26 -22.08
C ASN A 107 15.95 30.13 -23.33
N LYS A 108 17.01 30.94 -23.29
CA LYS A 108 17.38 31.87 -24.38
C LYS A 108 18.03 31.16 -25.59
N GLN A 109 18.41 29.89 -25.46
CA GLN A 109 18.96 29.11 -26.58
C GLN A 109 17.82 28.62 -27.48
N VAL A 110 17.41 29.48 -28.42
CA VAL A 110 16.38 29.13 -29.41
C VAL A 110 16.97 28.13 -30.41
N THR A 111 16.48 26.89 -30.39
CA THR A 111 16.71 25.91 -31.46
C THR A 111 15.91 26.32 -32.70
N PHE A 112 16.60 26.54 -33.82
CA PHE A 112 15.98 27.01 -35.08
C PHE A 112 14.95 26.05 -35.70
N PHE A 113 14.90 24.78 -35.25
CA PHE A 113 13.92 23.78 -35.68
C PHE A 113 13.47 22.95 -34.47
N LYS A 114 12.20 23.12 -34.06
CA LYS A 114 11.53 22.21 -33.13
C LYS A 114 10.60 21.30 -33.91
N VAL A 115 10.73 19.98 -33.71
CA VAL A 115 9.72 19.02 -34.17
C VAL A 115 8.72 18.86 -33.03
N PRO A 116 7.42 19.17 -33.24
CA PRO A 116 6.40 19.02 -32.20
C PRO A 116 6.40 17.62 -31.61
N LEU A 117 6.30 17.54 -30.28
CA LEU A 117 6.23 16.27 -29.58
C LEU A 117 4.91 15.55 -29.91
N THR A 118 4.99 14.22 -30.01
CA THR A 118 3.82 13.34 -30.08
C THR A 118 3.77 12.49 -28.83
N VAL A 119 2.57 12.06 -28.43
CA VAL A 119 2.37 11.15 -27.29
C VAL A 119 3.25 9.91 -27.43
N ALA A 120 3.25 9.30 -28.62
CA ALA A 120 4.08 8.14 -28.94
C ALA A 120 5.58 8.39 -28.76
N LYS A 121 6.09 9.58 -29.13
CA LYS A 121 7.50 9.92 -28.95
C LYS A 121 7.85 10.07 -27.46
N VAL A 122 7.03 10.75 -26.69
CA VAL A 122 7.23 10.93 -25.24
C VAL A 122 7.28 9.57 -24.55
N ILE A 123 6.26 8.73 -24.77
CA ILE A 123 6.20 7.40 -24.16
C ILE A 123 7.36 6.51 -24.62
N SER A 124 7.66 6.47 -25.92
CA SER A 124 8.76 5.65 -26.43
C SER A 124 10.09 6.05 -25.79
N ASN A 125 10.38 7.35 -25.67
CA ASN A 125 11.61 7.81 -25.04
C ASN A 125 11.67 7.46 -23.55
N LEU A 126 10.56 7.61 -22.82
CA LEU A 126 10.50 7.27 -21.39
C LEU A 126 10.55 5.74 -21.15
N ARG A 127 9.89 4.93 -21.97
CA ARG A 127 9.97 3.46 -21.87
C ARG A 127 11.36 2.93 -22.19
N LYS A 128 12.04 3.50 -23.19
CA LYS A 128 13.43 3.15 -23.52
C LYS A 128 14.40 3.34 -22.37
N THR A 129 14.10 4.18 -21.37
CA THR A 129 15.00 4.35 -20.22
C THR A 129 15.01 3.16 -19.28
N GLU A 130 13.98 2.32 -19.30
CA GLU A 130 13.91 1.10 -18.49
C GLU A 130 15.00 0.10 -18.90
N GLU A 131 15.17 -0.13 -20.20
CA GLU A 131 16.15 -1.06 -20.77
C GLU A 131 17.63 -0.63 -20.57
N ILE A 132 17.87 0.59 -20.10
CA ILE A 132 19.22 1.17 -20.00
C ILE A 132 19.83 0.85 -18.64
N THR A 133 20.74 -0.12 -18.62
CA THR A 133 21.51 -0.54 -17.44
C THR A 133 23.03 -0.34 -17.62
N GLY A 134 23.81 -0.57 -16.56
CA GLY A 134 25.28 -0.52 -16.57
C GLY A 134 25.91 0.87 -16.36
N SER A 135 27.24 0.93 -16.49
CA SER A 135 28.09 2.07 -16.07
C SER A 135 27.83 3.39 -16.81
N LYS A 136 27.23 3.35 -18.01
CA LYS A 136 26.87 4.54 -18.81
C LYS A 136 25.37 4.85 -18.81
N SER A 137 24.59 4.16 -17.98
CA SER A 137 23.12 4.25 -18.00
C SER A 137 22.62 5.66 -17.74
N GLN A 138 23.14 6.32 -16.69
CA GLN A 138 22.75 7.67 -16.30
C GLN A 138 22.93 8.68 -17.44
N ASN A 139 24.06 8.64 -18.17
CA ASN A 139 24.31 9.54 -19.29
C ASN A 139 23.38 9.29 -20.49
N LYS A 140 23.03 8.04 -20.77
CA LYS A 140 22.07 7.71 -21.84
C LYS A 140 20.66 8.18 -21.47
N LYS A 141 20.21 7.92 -20.24
CA LYS A 141 18.92 8.40 -19.71
C LYS A 141 18.84 9.93 -19.74
N LEU A 142 19.92 10.60 -19.33
CA LEU A 142 20.05 12.06 -19.43
C LEU A 142 19.83 12.57 -20.87
N ASN A 143 20.40 11.90 -21.87
CA ASN A 143 20.24 12.31 -23.28
C ASN A 143 18.79 12.20 -23.77
N TYR A 144 18.05 11.15 -23.36
CA TYR A 144 16.63 11.04 -23.67
C TYR A 144 15.79 12.17 -23.03
N LEU A 145 16.10 12.55 -21.79
CA LEU A 145 15.46 13.70 -21.13
C LEU A 145 15.77 15.02 -21.86
N LEU A 146 17.03 15.23 -22.24
CA LEU A 146 17.44 16.41 -22.99
C LEU A 146 16.74 16.50 -24.34
N GLU A 147 16.60 15.37 -25.04
CA GLU A 147 15.88 15.32 -26.32
C GLU A 147 14.42 15.78 -26.15
N LEU A 148 13.75 15.27 -25.11
CA LEU A 148 12.37 15.65 -24.79
C LEU A 148 12.26 17.13 -24.43
N TYR A 149 13.05 17.62 -23.48
CA TYR A 149 12.97 19.02 -23.04
C TYR A 149 13.39 20.04 -24.11
N THR A 150 14.31 19.67 -25.01
CA THR A 150 14.70 20.54 -26.13
C THR A 150 13.58 20.71 -27.16
N SER A 151 12.74 19.67 -27.31
CA SER A 151 11.63 19.66 -28.28
C SER A 151 10.31 20.16 -27.67
N ALA A 152 10.20 20.19 -26.35
CA ALA A 152 8.99 20.53 -25.63
C ALA A 152 8.69 22.03 -25.66
N GLU A 153 7.42 22.37 -25.67
CA GLU A 153 6.94 23.66 -25.18
C GLU A 153 7.00 23.70 -23.64
N PRO A 154 7.06 24.88 -23.00
CA PRO A 154 7.23 24.98 -21.55
C PRO A 154 6.20 24.16 -20.76
N ILE A 155 4.92 24.24 -21.16
CA ILE A 155 3.84 23.49 -20.54
C ILE A 155 3.95 21.98 -20.79
N GLU A 156 4.47 21.55 -21.93
CA GLU A 156 4.74 20.13 -22.18
C GLU A 156 5.86 19.62 -21.26
N ALA A 157 6.91 20.43 -21.07
CA ALA A 157 8.03 20.08 -20.19
C ALA A 157 7.60 19.91 -18.72
N LYS A 158 6.62 20.72 -18.26
CA LYS A 158 5.95 20.54 -16.97
C LYS A 158 5.37 19.14 -16.82
N TYR A 159 4.54 18.72 -17.78
CA TYR A 159 3.80 17.47 -17.70
C TYR A 159 4.66 16.23 -17.99
N ILE A 160 5.70 16.37 -18.82
CA ILE A 160 6.75 15.35 -18.95
C ILE A 160 7.42 15.13 -17.58
N THR A 161 7.83 16.21 -16.91
CA THR A 161 8.46 16.13 -15.58
C THR A 161 7.51 15.53 -14.53
N ARG A 162 6.25 15.96 -14.52
CA ARG A 162 5.23 15.42 -13.61
C ARG A 162 4.92 13.95 -13.88
N THR A 163 4.99 13.50 -15.12
CA THR A 163 4.87 12.08 -15.48
C THR A 163 6.08 11.28 -15.00
N ILE A 164 7.31 11.76 -15.23
CA ILE A 164 8.54 11.11 -14.78
C ILE A 164 8.57 10.96 -13.25
N THR A 165 8.08 11.98 -12.54
CA THR A 165 8.01 11.99 -11.07
C THR A 165 6.76 11.32 -10.51
N GLU A 166 5.90 10.75 -11.36
CA GLU A 166 4.63 10.09 -11.01
C GLU A 166 3.70 10.98 -10.17
N ARG A 167 3.77 12.30 -10.39
CA ARG A 167 3.03 13.33 -9.66
C ARG A 167 2.32 14.26 -10.64
N LEU A 168 1.33 13.72 -11.35
CA LEU A 168 0.62 14.45 -12.41
C LEU A 168 -0.17 15.67 -11.90
N ARG A 169 -0.69 15.62 -10.67
CA ARG A 169 -1.34 16.75 -9.96
C ARG A 169 -2.52 17.40 -10.70
N ILE A 170 -3.26 16.63 -11.49
CA ILE A 170 -4.50 17.10 -12.16
C ILE A 170 -5.77 16.83 -11.33
N GLY A 171 -5.64 16.18 -10.17
CA GLY A 171 -6.76 15.86 -9.28
C GLY A 171 -7.75 14.88 -9.88
N VAL A 172 -7.24 13.84 -10.55
CA VAL A 172 -8.00 12.73 -11.13
C VAL A 172 -7.60 11.44 -10.42
N GLY A 173 -8.59 10.76 -9.85
CA GLY A 173 -8.42 9.40 -9.33
C GLY A 173 -8.95 8.36 -10.33
N GLU A 174 -8.61 7.11 -10.08
CA GLU A 174 -8.99 5.97 -10.96
C GLU A 174 -10.50 5.87 -11.17
N GLY A 175 -11.31 6.10 -10.14
CA GLY A 175 -12.76 6.07 -10.27
C GLY A 175 -13.30 7.13 -11.24
N THR A 176 -12.65 8.29 -11.36
CA THR A 176 -13.04 9.32 -12.35
C THR A 176 -12.67 8.89 -13.76
N LEU A 177 -11.53 8.19 -13.94
CA LEU A 177 -11.13 7.65 -15.24
C LEU A 177 -12.04 6.50 -15.68
N VAL A 178 -12.41 5.61 -14.76
CA VAL A 178 -13.41 4.55 -15.03
C VAL A 178 -14.73 5.15 -15.49
N ASP A 179 -15.25 6.16 -14.78
CA ASP A 179 -16.47 6.87 -15.18
C ASP A 179 -16.33 7.53 -16.56
N ALA A 180 -15.14 8.07 -16.86
CA ALA A 180 -14.87 8.73 -18.14
C ALA A 180 -14.81 7.73 -19.30
N ILE A 181 -14.19 6.56 -19.11
CA ILE A 181 -14.14 5.47 -20.10
C ILE A 181 -15.55 4.95 -20.38
N ALA A 182 -16.33 4.68 -19.33
CA ALA A 182 -17.73 4.26 -19.43
C ALA A 182 -18.56 5.28 -20.25
N LYS A 183 -18.42 6.58 -19.92
CA LYS A 183 -19.12 7.68 -20.62
C LYS A 183 -18.58 7.96 -22.04
N ALA A 184 -17.30 7.74 -22.29
CA ALA A 184 -16.69 7.98 -23.60
C ALA A 184 -17.22 6.98 -24.64
N TYR A 185 -17.34 5.72 -24.22
CA TYR A 185 -17.62 4.61 -25.12
C TYR A 185 -19.02 4.00 -24.94
N ASP A 186 -19.86 4.63 -24.12
CA ASP A 186 -21.25 4.23 -23.85
C ASP A 186 -21.36 2.78 -23.36
N ILE A 187 -20.49 2.43 -22.40
CA ILE A 187 -20.44 1.11 -21.77
C ILE A 187 -20.87 1.24 -20.32
N ASP A 188 -21.68 0.29 -19.84
CA ASP A 188 -22.06 0.24 -18.43
C ASP A 188 -20.81 0.24 -17.52
N LYS A 189 -20.84 1.12 -16.51
CA LYS A 189 -19.72 1.31 -15.59
C LYS A 189 -19.31 0.00 -14.89
N GLN A 190 -20.26 -0.88 -14.58
CA GLN A 190 -19.98 -2.15 -13.90
C GLN A 190 -19.13 -3.08 -14.77
N ILE A 191 -19.29 -3.03 -16.09
CA ILE A 191 -18.47 -3.79 -17.04
C ILE A 191 -17.04 -3.26 -17.03
N ILE A 192 -16.86 -1.94 -17.06
CA ILE A 192 -15.54 -1.30 -16.97
C ILE A 192 -14.87 -1.59 -15.63
N ASP A 193 -15.62 -1.47 -14.52
CA ASP A 193 -15.13 -1.79 -13.17
C ASP A 193 -14.65 -3.23 -13.07
N ARG A 194 -15.47 -4.20 -13.53
CA ARG A 194 -15.13 -5.63 -13.53
C ARG A 194 -13.85 -5.87 -14.31
N ALA A 195 -13.79 -5.38 -15.56
CA ALA A 195 -12.64 -5.57 -16.42
C ALA A 195 -11.36 -4.98 -15.80
N TYR A 196 -11.45 -3.79 -15.22
CA TYR A 196 -10.32 -3.15 -14.55
C TYR A 196 -9.86 -3.92 -13.30
N MET A 197 -10.79 -4.45 -12.51
CA MET A 197 -10.46 -5.24 -11.32
C MET A 197 -9.73 -6.54 -11.67
N LEU A 198 -10.15 -7.22 -12.75
CA LEU A 198 -9.57 -8.49 -13.18
C LEU A 198 -8.28 -8.31 -13.99
N SER A 199 -8.11 -7.20 -14.71
CA SER A 199 -6.89 -6.94 -15.49
C SER A 199 -5.83 -6.13 -14.75
N ASN A 200 -6.24 -5.33 -13.75
CA ASN A 200 -5.43 -4.29 -13.11
C ASN A 200 -4.74 -3.35 -14.12
N ASP A 201 -5.34 -3.17 -15.31
CA ASP A 201 -4.81 -2.38 -16.42
C ASP A 201 -5.91 -1.56 -17.07
N LEU A 202 -6.00 -0.28 -16.70
CA LEU A 202 -7.03 0.60 -17.23
C LEU A 202 -6.74 1.01 -18.68
N GLY A 203 -5.47 0.97 -19.10
CA GLY A 203 -5.09 1.20 -20.50
C GLY A 203 -5.63 0.12 -21.41
N GLU A 204 -5.51 -1.15 -21.00
CA GLU A 204 -6.07 -2.28 -21.73
C GLU A 204 -7.60 -2.20 -21.77
N VAL A 205 -8.25 -1.89 -20.64
CA VAL A 205 -9.70 -1.71 -20.57
C VAL A 205 -10.19 -0.63 -21.54
N ALA A 206 -9.53 0.54 -21.55
CA ALA A 206 -9.88 1.62 -22.45
C ALA A 206 -9.66 1.26 -23.92
N LYS A 207 -8.57 0.55 -24.25
CA LYS A 207 -8.28 0.08 -25.61
C LYS A 207 -9.36 -0.90 -26.09
N ARG A 208 -9.70 -1.91 -25.28
CA ARG A 208 -10.80 -2.85 -25.60
C ARG A 208 -12.13 -2.11 -25.76
N ALA A 209 -12.42 -1.14 -24.91
CA ALA A 209 -13.65 -0.35 -25.00
C ALA A 209 -13.76 0.49 -26.29
N THR A 210 -12.65 0.75 -27.00
CA THR A 210 -12.72 1.33 -28.35
C THR A 210 -13.29 0.38 -29.39
N GLU A 211 -13.14 -0.93 -29.17
CA GLU A 211 -13.51 -2.00 -30.09
C GLU A 211 -14.98 -2.40 -29.89
N SER A 212 -15.34 -2.93 -28.71
CA SER A 212 -16.72 -3.34 -28.39
C SER A 212 -16.93 -3.57 -26.88
N VAL A 213 -18.16 -3.83 -26.47
CA VAL A 213 -18.47 -4.21 -25.08
C VAL A 213 -17.98 -5.63 -24.78
N GLU A 214 -18.10 -6.54 -25.74
CA GLU A 214 -17.68 -7.94 -25.64
C GLU A 214 -16.16 -8.05 -25.45
N SER A 215 -15.38 -7.21 -26.12
CA SER A 215 -13.92 -7.22 -25.96
C SER A 215 -13.50 -6.79 -24.55
N VAL A 216 -14.25 -5.89 -23.90
CA VAL A 216 -14.04 -5.52 -22.49
C VAL A 216 -14.45 -6.66 -21.56
N GLN A 217 -15.60 -7.29 -21.82
CA GLN A 217 -16.09 -8.42 -21.02
C GLN A 217 -15.15 -9.63 -21.07
N SER A 218 -14.41 -9.80 -22.17
CA SER A 218 -13.39 -10.85 -22.32
C SER A 218 -12.17 -10.68 -21.40
N LEU A 219 -11.98 -9.49 -20.81
CA LEU A 219 -10.90 -9.25 -19.86
C LEU A 219 -11.15 -10.02 -18.56
N THR A 220 -10.13 -10.78 -18.18
CA THR A 220 -10.10 -11.64 -16.99
C THR A 220 -8.68 -11.65 -16.42
N ILE A 221 -8.53 -12.29 -15.26
CA ILE A 221 -7.23 -12.46 -14.60
C ILE A 221 -6.30 -13.30 -15.48
N GLN A 222 -5.02 -12.93 -15.52
CA GLN A 222 -3.99 -13.59 -16.30
C GLN A 222 -2.77 -13.87 -15.43
N PRO A 223 -2.24 -15.10 -15.42
CA PRO A 223 -0.95 -15.40 -14.82
C PRO A 223 0.14 -14.44 -15.34
N GLY A 224 1.08 -14.06 -14.47
CA GLY A 224 2.07 -13.01 -14.73
C GLY A 224 1.60 -11.55 -14.63
N LYS A 225 0.30 -11.28 -14.49
CA LYS A 225 -0.23 -9.92 -14.24
C LYS A 225 -0.86 -9.84 -12.84
N PRO A 226 -0.12 -9.42 -11.81
CA PRO A 226 -0.66 -9.35 -10.46
C PRO A 226 -1.81 -8.35 -10.34
N ILE A 227 -2.83 -8.76 -9.60
CA ILE A 227 -4.04 -7.97 -9.34
C ILE A 227 -4.10 -7.53 -7.89
N ARG A 228 -4.83 -6.43 -7.63
CA ARG A 228 -4.95 -5.88 -6.28
C ARG A 228 -5.63 -6.89 -5.36
N PRO A 229 -5.06 -7.18 -4.18
CA PRO A 229 -5.68 -8.14 -3.28
C PRO A 229 -7.03 -7.64 -2.77
N MET A 230 -7.98 -8.56 -2.61
CA MET A 230 -9.25 -8.30 -1.93
C MET A 230 -8.98 -7.91 -0.46
N LEU A 231 -9.69 -6.92 0.06
CA LEU A 231 -9.43 -6.33 1.39
C LEU A 231 -10.57 -6.59 2.37
N ALA A 232 -10.22 -6.78 3.65
CA ALA A 232 -11.18 -7.05 4.72
C ALA A 232 -11.58 -5.78 5.49
N GLN A 233 -12.84 -5.71 5.93
CA GLN A 233 -13.29 -4.75 6.95
C GLN A 233 -13.01 -5.27 8.36
N LEU A 234 -13.03 -4.39 9.37
CA LEU A 234 -12.96 -4.82 10.76
C LEU A 234 -14.31 -5.47 11.13
N SER A 235 -14.25 -6.63 11.78
CA SER A 235 -15.42 -7.32 12.31
C SER A 235 -16.00 -6.54 13.51
N PRO A 236 -17.32 -6.41 13.62
CA PRO A 236 -17.98 -5.85 14.82
C PRO A 236 -17.96 -6.81 16.03
N GLY A 237 -17.57 -8.07 15.84
CA GLY A 237 -17.65 -9.14 16.83
C GLY A 237 -17.91 -10.49 16.17
N ILE A 238 -17.53 -11.60 16.81
CA ILE A 238 -17.67 -12.96 16.25
C ILE A 238 -19.15 -13.26 15.95
N LYS A 239 -20.00 -13.12 16.97
CA LYS A 239 -21.43 -13.44 16.87
C LYS A 239 -22.15 -12.53 15.88
N GLU A 240 -21.92 -11.22 15.96
CA GLU A 240 -22.52 -10.22 15.07
C GLU A 240 -22.15 -10.47 13.61
N SER A 241 -20.90 -10.85 13.34
CA SER A 241 -20.43 -11.17 11.99
C SER A 241 -21.14 -12.40 11.43
N ILE A 242 -21.24 -13.47 12.24
CA ILE A 242 -21.88 -14.73 11.84
C ILE A 242 -23.40 -14.53 11.67
N ASP A 243 -24.04 -13.77 12.55
CA ASP A 243 -25.46 -13.44 12.46
C ASP A 243 -25.79 -12.61 11.21
N GLU A 244 -24.91 -11.68 10.81
CA GLU A 244 -25.08 -10.90 9.57
C GLU A 244 -24.87 -11.77 8.32
N MET A 245 -23.84 -12.60 8.31
CA MET A 245 -23.43 -13.35 7.12
C MET A 245 -24.09 -14.73 6.98
N LYS A 246 -24.76 -15.23 8.03
CA LYS A 246 -25.51 -16.50 8.14
C LYS A 246 -24.68 -17.78 8.06
N GLU A 247 -23.76 -17.86 7.10
CA GLU A 247 -22.86 -19.00 6.96
C GLU A 247 -21.56 -18.52 6.34
N VAL A 248 -20.44 -18.72 7.04
CA VAL A 248 -19.13 -18.18 6.65
C VAL A 248 -18.02 -19.18 6.81
N ILE A 249 -16.96 -18.98 6.04
CA ILE A 249 -15.67 -19.60 6.30
C ILE A 249 -14.95 -18.72 7.33
N SER A 250 -14.76 -19.25 8.54
CA SER A 250 -13.88 -18.69 9.56
C SER A 250 -12.49 -19.26 9.35
N GLU A 251 -11.50 -18.42 9.10
CA GLU A 251 -10.13 -18.83 8.77
C GLU A 251 -9.11 -18.11 9.64
N THR A 252 -8.02 -18.77 9.98
CA THR A 252 -6.91 -18.17 10.72
C THR A 252 -6.37 -16.92 10.04
N LYS A 253 -6.19 -15.86 10.81
CA LYS A 253 -5.54 -14.63 10.39
C LYS A 253 -4.06 -14.70 10.75
N TYR A 254 -3.27 -15.26 9.84
CA TYR A 254 -1.82 -15.35 9.98
C TYR A 254 -1.13 -13.98 10.15
N ASP A 255 -0.07 -13.94 10.96
CA ASP A 255 0.82 -12.78 11.15
C ASP A 255 2.03 -12.90 10.21
N GLY A 256 1.87 -12.45 8.97
CA GLY A 256 2.88 -12.64 7.94
C GLY A 256 2.86 -11.58 6.86
N ILE A 257 3.46 -11.92 5.71
CA ILE A 257 3.34 -11.16 4.47
C ILE A 257 2.40 -11.90 3.53
N ARG A 258 1.26 -11.28 3.24
CA ARG A 258 0.39 -11.70 2.15
C ARG A 258 1.12 -11.65 0.81
N VAL A 259 1.08 -12.77 0.12
CA VAL A 259 1.65 -12.97 -1.21
C VAL A 259 0.59 -13.43 -2.20
N GLN A 260 0.75 -13.00 -3.45
CA GLN A 260 0.06 -13.51 -4.62
C GLN A 260 1.10 -14.17 -5.51
N ILE A 261 0.95 -15.47 -5.73
CA ILE A 261 1.93 -16.32 -6.39
C ILE A 261 1.38 -16.71 -7.75
N HIS A 262 2.11 -16.37 -8.80
CA HIS A 262 1.76 -16.65 -10.18
C HIS A 262 2.74 -17.67 -10.72
N HIS A 263 2.26 -18.78 -11.23
CA HIS A 263 3.06 -19.71 -12.04
C HIS A 263 2.55 -19.67 -13.47
N PHE A 264 3.46 -19.43 -14.42
CA PHE A 264 3.16 -19.33 -15.85
C PHE A 264 4.40 -19.48 -16.70
N ASP A 265 4.24 -20.05 -17.89
CA ASP A 265 5.34 -20.31 -18.83
C ASP A 265 6.53 -21.05 -18.16
N GLY A 266 6.25 -21.96 -17.21
CA GLY A 266 7.24 -22.68 -16.42
C GLY A 266 8.05 -21.82 -15.45
N THR A 267 7.51 -20.66 -15.04
CA THR A 267 8.16 -19.74 -14.11
C THR A 267 7.22 -19.29 -13.00
N THR A 268 7.73 -19.26 -11.77
CA THR A 268 6.99 -18.75 -10.61
C THR A 268 7.42 -17.33 -10.26
N LYS A 269 6.44 -16.48 -9.98
CA LYS A 269 6.63 -15.12 -9.46
C LYS A 269 5.79 -14.88 -8.21
N ILE A 270 6.38 -14.21 -7.24
CA ILE A 270 5.75 -13.89 -5.96
C ILE A 270 5.61 -12.37 -5.84
N PHE A 271 4.38 -11.91 -5.62
CA PHE A 271 4.06 -10.49 -5.46
C PHE A 271 3.51 -10.21 -4.06
N THR A 272 3.96 -9.13 -3.43
CA THR A 272 3.40 -8.71 -2.14
C THR A 272 2.02 -8.08 -2.32
N ARG A 273 1.37 -7.76 -1.19
CA ARG A 273 0.16 -6.93 -1.18
C ARG A 273 0.25 -5.62 -1.98
N ARG A 274 1.45 -5.04 -2.13
CA ARG A 274 1.68 -3.81 -2.92
C ARG A 274 2.00 -4.08 -4.39
N LEU A 275 1.91 -5.34 -4.81
CA LEU A 275 2.29 -5.85 -6.12
C LEU A 275 3.80 -5.73 -6.42
N GLU A 276 4.62 -5.57 -5.38
CA GLU A 276 6.08 -5.61 -5.52
C GLU A 276 6.50 -7.06 -5.75
N ASN A 277 7.28 -7.32 -6.81
CA ASN A 277 7.85 -8.64 -7.07
C ASN A 277 8.98 -8.92 -6.04
N VAL A 278 8.81 -9.98 -5.27
CA VAL A 278 9.72 -10.44 -4.22
C VAL A 278 10.27 -11.85 -4.47
N THR A 279 10.10 -12.38 -5.68
CA THR A 279 10.53 -13.73 -6.10
C THR A 279 11.98 -14.00 -5.71
N ASN A 280 12.90 -13.08 -6.06
CA ASN A 280 14.33 -13.25 -5.76
C ASN A 280 14.66 -13.18 -4.27
N ALA A 281 13.79 -12.60 -3.43
CA ALA A 281 14.02 -12.50 -1.98
C ALA A 281 13.53 -13.74 -1.23
N LEU A 282 12.66 -14.54 -1.87
CA LEU A 282 11.99 -15.72 -1.32
C LEU A 282 12.16 -16.94 -2.25
N PRO A 283 13.40 -17.32 -2.63
CA PRO A 283 13.62 -18.42 -3.56
C PRO A 283 13.10 -19.75 -3.03
N GLU A 284 13.15 -20.00 -1.72
CA GLU A 284 12.63 -21.23 -1.15
C GLU A 284 11.10 -21.32 -1.26
N VAL A 285 10.39 -20.18 -1.22
CA VAL A 285 8.93 -20.16 -1.38
C VAL A 285 8.53 -20.50 -2.82
N VAL A 286 9.40 -20.21 -3.80
CA VAL A 286 9.21 -20.67 -5.18
C VAL A 286 9.28 -22.19 -5.23
N GLU A 287 10.35 -22.77 -4.69
CA GLU A 287 10.54 -24.24 -4.64
C GLU A 287 9.38 -24.93 -3.92
N TYR A 288 8.98 -24.41 -2.76
CA TYR A 288 7.87 -24.94 -1.97
C TYR A 288 6.56 -25.03 -2.76
N VAL A 289 6.27 -24.01 -3.59
CA VAL A 289 5.03 -23.96 -4.37
C VAL A 289 5.11 -24.86 -5.60
N GLU A 290 6.27 -24.91 -6.28
CA GLU A 290 6.51 -25.77 -7.43
C GLU A 290 6.48 -27.27 -7.06
N ASP A 291 6.88 -27.61 -5.83
CA ASP A 291 6.74 -28.98 -5.30
C ASP A 291 5.30 -29.29 -4.86
N ALA A 292 4.56 -28.30 -4.36
CA ALA A 292 3.22 -28.49 -3.79
C ALA A 292 2.08 -28.50 -4.82
N ILE A 293 2.25 -27.86 -5.98
CA ILE A 293 1.21 -27.70 -7.01
C ILE A 293 1.77 -28.19 -8.34
N ALA A 294 0.97 -28.94 -9.10
CA ALA A 294 1.36 -29.41 -10.43
C ALA A 294 1.75 -28.25 -11.38
N ASP A 295 2.65 -28.54 -12.32
CA ASP A 295 3.13 -27.62 -13.36
C ASP A 295 2.01 -27.26 -14.36
N GLU A 296 1.18 -26.31 -13.94
CA GLU A 296 0.07 -25.72 -14.66
C GLU A 296 0.04 -24.21 -14.39
N ASP A 297 -0.55 -23.44 -15.30
CA ASP A 297 -0.73 -22.01 -15.08
C ASP A 297 -1.66 -21.77 -13.87
N PHE A 298 -1.18 -21.08 -12.84
CA PHE A 298 -1.99 -20.78 -11.66
C PHE A 298 -1.71 -19.40 -11.03
N ILE A 299 -2.70 -18.93 -10.26
CA ILE A 299 -2.59 -17.80 -9.35
C ILE A 299 -3.17 -18.23 -8.02
N VAL A 300 -2.33 -18.34 -6.99
CA VAL A 300 -2.76 -18.64 -5.61
C VAL A 300 -2.41 -17.48 -4.69
N GLU A 301 -3.18 -17.31 -3.63
CA GLU A 301 -2.88 -16.35 -2.57
C GLU A 301 -2.63 -17.06 -1.25
N GLY A 302 -1.66 -16.55 -0.50
CA GLY A 302 -1.30 -17.09 0.80
C GLY A 302 -0.64 -16.06 1.69
N GLU A 303 -0.33 -16.49 2.91
CA GLU A 303 0.49 -15.74 3.86
C GLU A 303 1.82 -16.46 4.06
N VAL A 304 2.92 -15.74 3.86
CA VAL A 304 4.24 -16.23 4.23
C VAL A 304 4.51 -15.78 5.67
N ILE A 305 4.78 -16.74 6.55
CA ILE A 305 5.17 -16.49 7.94
C ILE A 305 6.61 -16.92 8.16
N ALA A 306 7.32 -16.22 9.05
CA ALA A 306 8.59 -16.72 9.55
C ALA A 306 8.34 -17.62 10.77
N THR A 307 9.03 -18.74 10.83
CA THR A 307 8.90 -19.70 11.92
C THR A 307 10.26 -20.03 12.52
N LYS A 308 10.29 -20.23 13.83
CA LYS A 308 11.46 -20.76 14.54
C LYS A 308 10.99 -21.83 15.53
N ASP A 309 11.60 -23.01 15.48
CA ASP A 309 11.22 -24.16 16.32
C ASP A 309 9.71 -24.50 16.24
N GLY A 310 9.14 -24.35 15.04
CA GLY A 310 7.71 -24.61 14.77
C GLY A 310 6.75 -23.50 15.22
N LYS A 311 7.24 -22.39 15.79
CA LYS A 311 6.41 -21.26 16.24
C LYS A 311 6.59 -20.02 15.34
N PRO A 312 5.51 -19.27 15.06
CA PRO A 312 5.62 -17.99 14.38
C PRO A 312 6.54 -17.02 15.14
N ILE A 313 7.41 -16.33 14.40
CA ILE A 313 8.24 -15.24 14.93
C ILE A 313 7.82 -13.91 14.32
N SER A 314 8.26 -12.83 14.96
CA SER A 314 7.83 -11.46 14.62
C SER A 314 7.91 -11.14 13.12
N PHE A 315 6.84 -10.53 12.60
CA PHE A 315 6.73 -9.97 11.26
C PHE A 315 7.93 -9.12 10.82
N GLN A 316 8.65 -8.49 11.77
CA GLN A 316 9.85 -7.71 11.47
C GLN A 316 10.95 -8.54 10.81
N TYR A 317 11.08 -9.82 11.13
CA TYR A 317 12.05 -10.72 10.48
C TYR A 317 11.70 -10.97 9.01
N ILE A 318 10.40 -11.07 8.69
CA ILE A 318 9.93 -11.24 7.30
C ILE A 318 10.17 -9.96 6.49
N LEU A 319 10.00 -8.78 7.09
CA LEU A 319 10.35 -7.51 6.43
C LEU A 319 11.84 -7.40 6.10
N GLN A 320 12.72 -7.98 6.92
CA GLN A 320 14.15 -8.05 6.63
C GLN A 320 14.43 -8.98 5.44
N ARG A 321 13.71 -10.10 5.32
CA ARG A 321 13.79 -11.01 4.16
C ARG A 321 13.39 -10.30 2.87
N VAL A 322 12.18 -9.74 2.83
CA VAL A 322 11.60 -9.14 1.62
C VAL A 322 12.37 -7.94 1.08
N LYS A 323 13.04 -7.16 1.95
CA LYS A 323 13.82 -5.98 1.52
C LYS A 323 15.25 -6.28 1.09
N ARG A 324 15.76 -7.49 1.33
CA ARG A 324 17.16 -7.83 1.07
C ARG A 324 17.39 -8.21 -0.39
N LYS A 325 18.60 -7.91 -0.86
CA LYS A 325 19.08 -8.20 -2.22
C LYS A 325 20.40 -8.97 -2.25
N TYR A 326 20.99 -9.25 -1.07
CA TYR A 326 22.28 -9.91 -0.88
C TYR A 326 22.18 -10.87 0.32
N ASP A 327 23.05 -11.88 0.35
CA ASP A 327 23.13 -12.93 1.39
C ASP A 327 21.79 -13.65 1.65
N ILE A 328 21.08 -13.98 0.56
CA ILE A 328 19.76 -14.63 0.63
C ILE A 328 19.88 -16.03 1.24
N ASP A 329 20.84 -16.84 0.78
CA ASP A 329 21.04 -18.22 1.25
C ASP A 329 21.20 -18.30 2.78
N LYS A 330 22.00 -17.39 3.35
CA LYS A 330 22.19 -17.30 4.80
C LYS A 330 20.89 -16.96 5.55
N MET A 331 20.03 -16.15 4.94
CA MET A 331 18.75 -15.76 5.55
C MET A 331 17.70 -16.87 5.48
N VAL A 332 17.79 -17.77 4.49
CA VAL A 332 16.93 -18.96 4.41
C VAL A 332 17.15 -19.83 5.66
N ASP A 333 18.41 -20.05 6.03
CA ASP A 333 18.77 -20.82 7.23
C ASP A 333 18.41 -20.10 8.54
N GLU A 334 18.66 -18.79 8.64
CA GLU A 334 18.44 -18.02 9.87
C GLU A 334 16.96 -17.73 10.15
N VAL A 335 16.15 -17.60 9.11
CA VAL A 335 14.73 -17.25 9.19
C VAL A 335 13.93 -18.16 8.26
N PRO A 336 13.66 -19.42 8.67
CA PRO A 336 12.84 -20.34 7.90
C PRO A 336 11.44 -19.79 7.67
N LEU A 337 10.91 -19.99 6.47
CA LEU A 337 9.60 -19.52 6.06
C LEU A 337 8.63 -20.69 5.88
N LYS A 338 7.36 -20.41 6.14
CA LYS A 338 6.24 -21.31 5.87
C LYS A 338 5.15 -20.54 5.12
N LEU A 339 4.52 -21.20 4.15
CA LEU A 339 3.46 -20.64 3.32
C LEU A 339 2.11 -21.26 3.71
N PHE A 340 1.13 -20.40 4.00
CA PHE A 340 -0.25 -20.80 4.24
C PHE A 340 -1.14 -20.30 3.10
N LEU A 341 -1.59 -21.19 2.22
CA LEU A 341 -2.42 -20.87 1.06
C LEU A 341 -3.91 -20.79 1.45
N PHE A 342 -4.60 -19.74 1.01
CA PHE A 342 -6.00 -19.48 1.38
C PHE A 342 -6.96 -19.17 0.23
N ASP A 343 -6.48 -18.97 -1.00
CA ASP A 343 -7.34 -18.77 -2.17
C ASP A 343 -6.65 -19.19 -3.47
N VAL A 344 -7.43 -19.52 -4.50
CA VAL A 344 -6.97 -19.78 -5.88
C VAL A 344 -7.80 -18.94 -6.84
N LEU A 345 -7.13 -18.06 -7.58
CA LEU A 345 -7.74 -17.08 -8.49
C LEU A 345 -7.68 -17.51 -9.95
N TYR A 346 -6.77 -18.45 -10.26
CA TYR A 346 -6.62 -19.07 -11.56
C TYR A 346 -5.96 -20.46 -11.38
N TYR A 347 -6.44 -21.47 -12.09
CA TYR A 347 -5.77 -22.77 -12.26
C TYR A 347 -6.23 -23.40 -13.57
N ALA A 348 -5.35 -23.43 -14.58
CA ALA A 348 -5.62 -23.72 -15.99
C ALA A 348 -6.68 -22.81 -16.68
N LYS A 349 -7.58 -22.20 -15.89
CA LYS A 349 -8.61 -21.24 -16.28
C LYS A 349 -8.89 -20.27 -15.12
N PRO A 350 -9.49 -19.10 -15.39
CA PRO A 350 -9.90 -18.16 -14.35
C PRO A 350 -10.90 -18.76 -13.37
N THR A 351 -10.69 -18.52 -12.07
CA THR A 351 -11.59 -18.96 -10.99
C THR A 351 -12.03 -17.82 -10.07
N ALA A 352 -11.42 -16.63 -10.18
CA ALA A 352 -11.70 -15.48 -9.32
C ALA A 352 -13.19 -15.11 -9.22
N GLU A 353 -13.98 -15.34 -10.27
CA GLU A 353 -15.43 -15.04 -10.29
C GLU A 353 -16.31 -16.17 -9.74
N GLU A 354 -15.75 -17.35 -9.47
CA GLU A 354 -16.46 -18.43 -8.81
C GLU A 354 -16.63 -18.15 -7.31
N PRO A 355 -17.68 -18.68 -6.66
CA PRO A 355 -17.85 -18.61 -5.21
C PRO A 355 -16.62 -19.12 -4.44
N LEU A 356 -16.30 -18.48 -3.31
CA LEU A 356 -15.15 -18.85 -2.46
C LEU A 356 -15.16 -20.34 -2.08
N GLU A 357 -16.32 -20.95 -1.81
CA GLU A 357 -16.40 -22.39 -1.52
C GLU A 357 -15.88 -23.27 -2.66
N LYS A 358 -16.07 -22.87 -3.92
CA LYS A 358 -15.57 -23.62 -5.07
C LYS A 358 -14.07 -23.40 -5.24
N ARG A 359 -13.62 -22.16 -5.05
CA ARG A 359 -12.18 -21.83 -5.09
C ARG A 359 -11.44 -22.58 -3.99
N ARG A 360 -11.96 -22.61 -2.77
CA ARG A 360 -11.36 -23.35 -1.65
C ARG A 360 -11.27 -24.85 -1.92
N LYS A 361 -12.34 -25.47 -2.41
CA LYS A 361 -12.30 -26.90 -2.80
C LYS A 361 -11.26 -27.17 -3.88
N LEU A 362 -11.18 -26.31 -4.90
CA LEU A 362 -10.15 -26.44 -5.92
C LEU A 362 -8.74 -26.29 -5.34
N LEU A 363 -8.53 -25.35 -4.42
CA LEU A 363 -7.26 -25.18 -3.73
C LEU A 363 -6.88 -26.45 -2.93
N GLU A 364 -7.84 -27.06 -2.24
CA GLU A 364 -7.67 -28.34 -1.53
C GLU A 364 -7.35 -29.51 -2.47
N GLU A 365 -7.86 -29.49 -3.70
CA GLU A 365 -7.60 -30.54 -4.70
C GLU A 365 -6.21 -30.42 -5.34
N ILE A 366 -5.70 -29.20 -5.55
CA ILE A 366 -4.46 -28.96 -6.30
C ILE A 366 -3.21 -28.83 -5.42
N VAL A 367 -3.37 -28.57 -4.12
CA VAL A 367 -2.24 -28.37 -3.19
C VAL A 367 -1.95 -29.66 -2.44
N THR A 368 -0.70 -30.13 -2.53
CA THR A 368 -0.16 -31.17 -1.65
C THR A 368 0.55 -30.51 -0.47
N GLU A 369 -0.02 -30.64 0.73
CA GLU A 369 0.58 -30.05 1.95
C GLU A 369 1.91 -30.72 2.32
N SER A 370 2.81 -29.93 2.91
CA SER A 370 4.14 -30.31 3.40
C SER A 370 4.51 -29.50 4.65
N ASP A 371 5.68 -29.75 5.23
CA ASP A 371 6.17 -28.97 6.39
C ASP A 371 6.30 -27.46 6.08
N HIS A 372 6.42 -27.08 4.81
CA HIS A 372 6.65 -25.72 4.35
C HIS A 372 5.45 -25.06 3.65
N VAL A 373 4.50 -25.86 3.14
CA VAL A 373 3.27 -25.36 2.50
C VAL A 373 2.07 -26.05 3.13
N GLU A 374 1.17 -25.26 3.69
CA GLU A 374 -0.09 -25.75 4.24
C GLU A 374 -1.25 -24.94 3.67
N LEU A 375 -2.43 -25.53 3.68
CA LEU A 375 -3.66 -24.80 3.49
C LEU A 375 -3.99 -24.05 4.78
N SER A 376 -4.58 -22.87 4.64
CA SER A 376 -5.05 -22.10 5.78
C SER A 376 -6.03 -22.93 6.62
N THR A 377 -5.85 -22.88 7.94
CA THR A 377 -6.75 -23.53 8.91
C THR A 377 -8.08 -22.79 8.93
N MET A 378 -9.18 -23.50 8.69
CA MET A 378 -10.51 -22.92 8.61
C MET A 378 -11.61 -23.84 9.16
N ARG A 379 -12.74 -23.23 9.53
CA ARG A 379 -14.00 -23.89 9.88
C ARG A 379 -15.17 -23.19 9.18
N THR A 380 -16.16 -23.96 8.75
CA THR A 380 -17.45 -23.40 8.31
C THR A 380 -18.31 -23.16 9.54
N VAL A 381 -18.78 -21.93 9.72
CA VAL A 381 -19.53 -21.51 10.91
C VAL A 381 -20.85 -20.82 10.55
N THR A 382 -21.86 -21.09 11.35
CA THR A 382 -23.24 -20.59 11.31
C THR A 382 -23.64 -20.10 12.71
N PRO A 383 -24.78 -19.41 12.87
CA PRO A 383 -25.28 -19.01 14.19
C PRO A 383 -25.43 -20.18 15.18
N GLU A 384 -25.66 -21.40 14.69
CA GLU A 384 -25.84 -22.59 15.52
C GLU A 384 -24.53 -23.16 16.08
N ASN A 385 -23.39 -22.92 15.42
CA ASN A 385 -22.07 -23.42 15.85
C ASN A 385 -21.02 -22.31 15.95
N TYR A 386 -21.42 -21.07 16.28
CA TYR A 386 -20.48 -19.95 16.38
C TYR A 386 -19.30 -20.19 17.36
N ALA A 387 -19.48 -21.10 18.34
CA ALA A 387 -18.42 -21.55 19.24
C ALA A 387 -17.20 -22.12 18.49
N ASP A 388 -17.39 -22.72 17.30
CA ASP A 388 -16.29 -23.17 16.45
C ASP A 388 -15.36 -22.01 16.02
N ALA A 389 -15.92 -20.81 15.84
CA ALA A 389 -15.13 -19.62 15.54
C ALA A 389 -14.37 -19.10 16.77
N GLU A 390 -14.95 -19.21 17.97
CA GLU A 390 -14.28 -18.85 19.23
C GLU A 390 -13.11 -19.79 19.52
N GLU A 391 -13.30 -21.10 19.32
CA GLU A 391 -12.22 -22.10 19.43
C GLU A 391 -11.09 -21.82 18.44
N LEU A 392 -11.43 -21.56 17.17
CA LEU A 392 -10.43 -21.21 16.16
C LEU A 392 -9.70 -19.91 16.50
N PHE A 393 -10.42 -18.92 17.04
CA PHE A 393 -9.83 -17.67 17.50
C PHE A 393 -8.83 -17.89 18.63
N ASN A 394 -9.21 -18.62 19.68
CA ASN A 394 -8.34 -18.90 20.82
C ASN A 394 -7.10 -19.67 20.38
N TRP A 395 -7.28 -20.74 19.60
CA TRP A 395 -6.18 -21.50 19.02
C TRP A 395 -5.25 -20.60 18.19
N SER A 396 -5.81 -19.72 17.36
CA SER A 396 -5.02 -18.80 16.52
C SER A 396 -4.15 -17.87 17.37
N ILE A 397 -4.64 -17.39 18.51
CA ILE A 397 -3.87 -16.52 19.40
C ILE A 397 -2.79 -17.31 20.15
N GLU A 398 -3.12 -18.49 20.67
CA GLU A 398 -2.17 -19.40 21.32
C GLU A 398 -1.04 -19.85 20.36
N ALA A 399 -1.38 -20.06 19.10
CA ALA A 399 -0.42 -20.38 18.04
C ALA A 399 0.44 -19.17 17.62
N GLY A 400 0.17 -17.96 18.12
CA GLY A 400 0.95 -16.75 17.84
C GLY A 400 0.57 -16.01 16.55
N HIS A 401 -0.64 -16.20 16.05
CA HIS A 401 -1.19 -15.47 14.90
C HIS A 401 -2.06 -14.26 15.33
N GLU A 402 -2.63 -13.51 14.39
CA GLU A 402 -3.29 -12.23 14.68
C GLU A 402 -4.78 -12.32 15.06
N GLY A 403 -5.43 -13.47 14.88
CA GLY A 403 -6.87 -13.67 15.10
C GLY A 403 -7.53 -14.48 13.98
N ILE A 404 -8.75 -14.14 13.58
CA ILE A 404 -9.50 -14.87 12.53
C ILE A 404 -10.09 -13.93 11.47
N MET A 405 -10.44 -14.51 10.34
CA MET A 405 -11.08 -13.89 9.19
C MET A 405 -12.44 -14.55 8.96
N PHE A 406 -13.51 -13.76 8.81
CA PHE A 406 -14.80 -14.27 8.35
C PHE A 406 -14.94 -13.96 6.86
N LYS A 407 -15.21 -14.98 6.04
CA LYS A 407 -15.36 -14.84 4.60
C LYS A 407 -16.72 -15.39 4.15
N ASP A 408 -17.43 -14.63 3.32
CA ASP A 408 -18.66 -15.09 2.67
C ASP A 408 -18.31 -16.19 1.65
N LYS A 409 -18.73 -17.42 1.94
CA LYS A 409 -18.42 -18.59 1.11
C LYS A 409 -19.03 -18.50 -0.30
N THR A 410 -20.08 -17.71 -0.47
CA THR A 410 -20.78 -17.52 -1.77
C THR A 410 -20.17 -16.41 -2.61
N SER A 411 -19.31 -15.58 -2.02
CA SER A 411 -18.77 -14.39 -2.67
C SER A 411 -17.70 -14.70 -3.73
N PRO A 412 -17.75 -14.03 -4.90
CA PRO A 412 -16.62 -14.01 -5.81
C PRO A 412 -15.46 -13.19 -5.22
N TYR A 413 -14.25 -13.44 -5.71
CA TYR A 413 -13.11 -12.62 -5.36
C TYR A 413 -13.31 -11.19 -5.90
N SER A 414 -13.05 -10.19 -5.06
CA SER A 414 -13.27 -8.78 -5.38
C SER A 414 -11.95 -7.98 -5.32
N PRO A 415 -11.16 -7.94 -6.41
CA PRO A 415 -9.84 -7.33 -6.42
C PRO A 415 -9.87 -5.86 -5.99
N GLY A 416 -9.00 -5.49 -5.05
CA GLY A 416 -8.84 -4.11 -4.57
C GLY A 416 -10.04 -3.52 -3.82
N LYS A 417 -11.17 -4.24 -3.69
CA LYS A 417 -12.34 -3.78 -2.94
C LYS A 417 -12.22 -4.14 -1.47
N ARG A 418 -12.74 -3.24 -0.62
CA ARG A 418 -12.96 -3.46 0.81
C ARG A 418 -14.46 -3.62 1.06
N GLY A 419 -14.95 -4.85 0.99
CA GLY A 419 -16.37 -5.18 1.16
C GLY A 419 -16.69 -5.88 2.47
N LYS A 420 -17.99 -6.14 2.70
CA LYS A 420 -18.49 -6.95 3.83
C LYS A 420 -18.29 -8.46 3.65
N ALA A 421 -17.99 -8.91 2.44
CA ALA A 421 -17.72 -10.31 2.12
C ALA A 421 -16.46 -10.86 2.82
N MET A 422 -15.63 -9.99 3.40
CA MET A 422 -14.48 -10.41 4.20
C MET A 422 -14.30 -9.48 5.40
N LEU A 423 -14.37 -10.03 6.60
CA LEU A 423 -14.17 -9.34 7.87
C LEU A 423 -12.95 -9.92 8.57
N LYS A 424 -12.23 -9.09 9.34
CA LYS A 424 -11.12 -9.52 10.19
C LYS A 424 -11.50 -9.27 11.64
N TYR A 425 -11.38 -10.29 12.47
CA TYR A 425 -11.56 -10.21 13.91
C TYR A 425 -10.20 -10.42 14.58
N LYS A 426 -9.85 -9.51 15.49
CA LYS A 426 -8.60 -9.50 16.24
C LYS A 426 -8.94 -9.31 17.71
N PRO A 427 -8.06 -9.70 18.65
CA PRO A 427 -8.25 -9.39 20.06
C PRO A 427 -8.57 -7.90 20.24
N ILE A 428 -9.61 -7.62 21.02
CA ILE A 428 -9.86 -6.27 21.50
C ILE A 428 -8.64 -5.90 22.33
N ARG A 429 -7.97 -4.82 21.94
CA ARG A 429 -6.90 -4.27 22.77
C ARG A 429 -7.55 -3.58 23.94
N GLU A 430 -7.39 -4.13 25.13
CA GLU A 430 -7.70 -3.44 26.38
C GLU A 430 -7.03 -2.06 26.39
N THR A 431 -7.68 -1.11 27.07
CA THR A 431 -7.18 0.25 27.17
C THR A 431 -6.89 0.65 28.60
N LEU A 432 -5.83 1.45 28.76
CA LEU A 432 -5.53 2.18 29.98
C LEU A 432 -5.53 3.67 29.67
N ASP A 433 -6.12 4.45 30.57
CA ASP A 433 -6.04 5.90 30.57
C ASP A 433 -4.81 6.32 31.37
N CYS A 434 -3.73 6.68 30.66
CA CYS A 434 -2.43 6.99 31.27
C CYS A 434 -2.12 8.49 31.18
N VAL A 435 -1.49 9.06 32.21
CA VAL A 435 -1.03 10.45 32.18
C VAL A 435 0.36 10.56 31.56
N ILE A 436 0.62 11.64 30.83
CA ILE A 436 1.95 11.97 30.31
C ILE A 436 2.81 12.58 31.42
N THR A 437 3.96 11.97 31.70
CA THR A 437 4.94 12.45 32.70
C THR A 437 6.31 12.75 32.08
N GLY A 438 6.55 12.28 30.86
CA GLY A 438 7.76 12.59 30.11
C GLY A 438 7.61 12.34 28.62
N GLY A 439 8.69 12.51 27.87
CA GLY A 439 8.70 12.23 26.44
C GLY A 439 10.10 12.32 25.85
N VAL A 440 10.22 11.95 24.58
CA VAL A 440 11.48 11.97 23.84
C VAL A 440 11.28 12.68 22.51
N TYR A 441 12.19 13.61 22.18
CA TYR A 441 12.22 14.22 20.85
C TYR A 441 12.50 13.18 19.77
N GLY A 442 11.86 13.32 18.61
CA GLY A 442 12.10 12.47 17.45
C GLY A 442 13.52 12.62 16.89
N LYS A 443 13.88 11.76 15.93
CA LYS A 443 15.15 11.86 15.19
C LYS A 443 14.90 12.28 13.73
N GLY A 444 15.89 12.93 13.12
CA GLY A 444 15.85 13.33 11.70
C GLY A 444 14.73 14.34 11.39
N LYS A 445 13.89 14.05 10.39
CA LYS A 445 12.80 14.96 9.94
C LYS A 445 11.77 15.28 11.03
N ARG A 446 11.69 14.46 12.09
CA ARG A 446 10.78 14.64 13.24
C ARG A 446 11.49 15.19 14.48
N ALA A 447 12.71 15.73 14.37
CA ALA A 447 13.46 16.24 15.51
C ALA A 447 12.80 17.40 16.27
N LYS A 448 11.86 18.11 15.62
CA LYS A 448 11.08 19.20 16.24
C LYS A 448 9.81 18.73 16.97
N PHE A 449 9.48 17.43 16.92
CA PHE A 449 8.29 16.85 17.53
C PHE A 449 8.67 15.91 18.66
N PHE A 450 7.79 15.76 19.67
CA PHE A 450 7.92 14.68 20.65
C PHE A 450 7.57 13.34 19.96
N GLY A 451 8.57 12.53 19.67
CA GLY A 451 8.43 11.27 18.95
C GLY A 451 7.86 10.13 19.80
N SER A 452 7.92 10.25 21.12
CA SER A 452 7.25 9.35 22.06
C SER A 452 6.92 10.08 23.35
N TYR A 453 5.89 9.61 24.05
CA TYR A 453 5.52 10.06 25.40
C TYR A 453 5.77 8.95 26.41
N LEU A 454 6.34 9.31 27.56
CA LEU A 454 6.43 8.45 28.73
C LEU A 454 5.13 8.58 29.51
N LEU A 455 4.45 7.45 29.67
CA LEU A 455 3.13 7.37 30.27
C LEU A 455 3.23 6.73 31.64
N SER A 456 2.43 7.24 32.57
CA SER A 456 2.38 6.79 33.95
C SER A 456 0.94 6.51 34.39
N LEU A 457 0.81 5.65 35.39
CA LEU A 457 -0.42 5.40 36.13
C LEU A 457 -0.33 6.03 37.52
N TYR A 458 -1.48 6.26 38.13
CA TYR A 458 -1.52 6.74 39.51
C TYR A 458 -1.29 5.58 40.48
N ASP A 459 -0.33 5.73 41.39
CA ASP A 459 -0.11 4.78 42.47
C ASP A 459 -0.79 5.31 43.73
N GLU A 460 -1.88 4.66 44.12
CA GLU A 460 -2.72 5.06 45.24
C GLU A 460 -1.98 4.92 46.59
N ASP A 461 -0.99 4.02 46.68
CA ASP A 461 -0.24 3.77 47.91
C ASP A 461 0.81 4.86 48.18
N SER A 462 1.55 5.28 47.14
CA SER A 462 2.55 6.34 47.26
C SER A 462 1.99 7.74 47.02
N GLY A 463 0.84 7.85 46.36
CA GLY A 463 0.25 9.12 45.93
C GLY A 463 0.98 9.77 44.76
N GLU A 464 1.86 9.02 44.06
CA GLU A 464 2.68 9.50 42.95
C GLU A 464 2.29 8.84 41.62
N TYR A 465 2.71 9.44 40.50
CA TYR A 465 2.57 8.79 39.19
C TYR A 465 3.78 7.90 38.92
N LYS A 466 3.55 6.60 38.71
CA LYS A 466 4.61 5.63 38.40
C LYS A 466 4.67 5.38 36.91
N THR A 467 5.86 5.53 36.33
CA THR A 467 6.10 5.29 34.90
C THR A 467 5.75 3.86 34.51
N LEU A 468 5.22 3.68 33.29
CA LEU A 468 4.72 2.39 32.78
C LEU A 468 5.28 2.06 31.39
N VAL A 469 5.22 3.00 30.44
CA VAL A 469 5.59 2.71 29.05
C VAL A 469 5.89 3.96 28.24
N HIS A 470 6.80 3.84 27.27
CA HIS A 470 6.92 4.79 26.18
C HIS A 470 5.98 4.43 25.01
N ALA A 471 5.07 5.35 24.66
CA ALA A 471 4.18 5.21 23.51
C ALA A 471 4.58 6.15 22.37
N ALA A 472 4.81 5.57 21.18
CA ALA A 472 5.21 6.30 19.97
C ALA A 472 4.25 6.08 18.79
N THR A 473 3.29 5.16 18.91
CA THR A 473 2.40 4.74 17.84
C THR A 473 0.95 5.16 18.11
N GLY A 474 0.14 5.26 17.06
CA GLY A 474 -1.28 5.63 17.17
C GLY A 474 -1.61 7.10 16.92
N MET A 475 -0.59 7.97 16.84
CA MET A 475 -0.75 9.38 16.45
C MET A 475 -0.49 9.54 14.94
N ASP A 476 -1.39 10.21 14.23
CA ASP A 476 -1.12 10.72 12.88
C ASP A 476 -0.29 12.02 12.92
N ASP A 477 0.09 12.56 11.77
CA ASP A 477 0.96 13.75 11.70
C ASP A 477 0.27 15.01 12.27
N GLU A 478 -1.06 15.09 12.24
CA GLU A 478 -1.85 16.20 12.79
C GLU A 478 -1.92 16.13 14.33
N MET A 479 -2.23 14.95 14.87
CA MET A 479 -2.20 14.67 16.29
C MET A 479 -0.80 14.87 16.87
N LEU A 480 0.25 14.42 16.17
CA LEU A 480 1.63 14.60 16.60
C LEU A 480 2.01 16.09 16.71
N ALA A 481 1.62 16.90 15.73
CA ALA A 481 1.90 18.33 15.72
C ALA A 481 1.15 19.06 16.84
N SER A 482 -0.15 18.82 16.98
CA SER A 482 -0.99 19.44 18.02
C SER A 482 -0.57 19.03 19.43
N MET A 483 -0.25 17.75 19.64
CA MET A 483 0.28 17.28 20.92
C MET A 483 1.65 17.88 21.23
N THR A 484 2.52 18.02 20.23
CA THR A 484 3.82 18.67 20.45
C THR A 484 3.65 20.11 20.90
N GLU A 485 2.79 20.88 20.23
CA GLU A 485 2.48 22.26 20.59
C GLU A 485 1.90 22.35 22.01
N ARG A 486 0.87 21.54 22.30
CA ARG A 486 0.22 21.49 23.62
C ARG A 486 1.18 21.13 24.75
N MET A 487 2.05 20.16 24.53
CA MET A 487 2.96 19.67 25.57
C MET A 487 4.14 20.61 25.86
N GLN A 488 4.42 21.60 25.00
CA GLN A 488 5.46 22.60 25.29
C GLN A 488 5.18 23.40 26.56
N GLU A 489 3.92 23.67 26.86
CA GLU A 489 3.52 24.43 28.06
C GLU A 489 3.75 23.68 29.38
N TYR A 490 3.89 22.35 29.30
CA TYR A 490 4.02 21.48 30.47
C TYR A 490 5.46 21.03 30.73
N ILE A 491 6.46 21.54 30.00
CA ILE A 491 7.87 21.16 30.20
C ILE A 491 8.35 21.64 31.57
N ILE A 492 8.81 20.71 32.40
CA ILE A 492 9.53 20.99 33.65
C ILE A 492 11.03 21.09 33.38
N SER A 493 11.58 20.12 32.66
CA SER A 493 12.99 20.06 32.32
C SER A 493 13.25 19.27 31.05
N THR A 494 14.38 19.56 30.39
CA THR A 494 14.83 18.88 29.19
C THR A 494 16.29 18.48 29.38
N SER A 495 16.61 17.21 29.12
CA SER A 495 17.97 16.67 29.16
C SER A 495 18.25 15.89 27.88
N GLU A 496 19.17 16.38 27.05
CA GLU A 496 19.46 15.84 25.72
C GLU A 496 18.19 15.69 24.85
N GLN A 497 17.69 14.47 24.67
CA GLN A 497 16.49 14.15 23.89
C GLN A 497 15.27 13.86 24.78
N THR A 498 15.43 13.76 26.10
CA THR A 498 14.36 13.44 27.03
C THR A 498 13.80 14.70 27.67
N VAL A 499 12.50 14.69 27.93
CA VAL A 499 11.74 15.80 28.49
C VAL A 499 10.90 15.27 29.64
N VAL A 500 10.90 16.00 30.74
CA VAL A 500 10.02 15.75 31.89
C VAL A 500 8.87 16.74 31.81
N PHE A 501 7.64 16.24 31.87
CA PHE A 501 6.44 17.05 31.82
C PHE A 501 5.75 17.10 33.18
N LYS A 502 5.09 18.22 33.45
CA LYS A 502 4.08 18.30 34.49
C LYS A 502 2.89 17.43 34.09
N PRO A 503 2.43 16.50 34.95
CA PRO A 503 1.24 15.69 34.67
C PRO A 503 0.04 16.62 34.40
N ALA A 504 -0.56 16.49 33.22
CA ALA A 504 -1.66 17.36 32.79
C ALA A 504 -2.52 16.77 31.67
N VAL A 505 -1.94 15.95 30.80
CA VAL A 505 -2.62 15.38 29.63
C VAL A 505 -2.72 13.88 29.77
N ILE A 506 -3.92 13.36 29.54
CA ILE A 506 -4.25 11.93 29.67
C ILE A 506 -4.47 11.35 28.27
N LEU A 507 -3.90 10.18 28.02
CA LEU A 507 -4.02 9.45 26.78
C LEU A 507 -4.71 8.11 27.04
N GLU A 508 -5.68 7.77 26.20
CA GLU A 508 -6.21 6.42 26.12
C GLU A 508 -5.25 5.58 25.28
N VAL A 509 -4.69 4.53 25.89
CA VAL A 509 -3.66 3.69 25.28
C VAL A 509 -4.17 2.26 25.17
N ALA A 510 -4.27 1.79 23.94
CA ALA A 510 -4.58 0.40 23.67
C ALA A 510 -3.31 -0.45 23.66
N TYR A 511 -3.35 -1.62 24.29
CA TYR A 511 -2.21 -2.53 24.38
C TYR A 511 -2.64 -3.98 24.11
N SER A 512 -1.68 -4.85 23.83
CA SER A 512 -1.95 -6.28 23.60
C SER A 512 -1.81 -7.12 24.86
N GLU A 513 -0.87 -6.76 25.73
CA GLU A 513 -0.47 -7.55 26.90
C GLU A 513 0.23 -6.63 27.92
N ILE A 514 0.07 -6.89 29.22
CA ILE A 514 0.86 -6.36 30.33
C ILE A 514 2.00 -7.35 30.60
N VAL A 515 3.23 -6.85 30.64
CA VAL A 515 4.44 -7.66 30.89
C VAL A 515 5.24 -7.09 32.05
N GLU A 516 5.95 -7.93 32.81
CA GLU A 516 6.89 -7.46 33.83
C GLU A 516 8.07 -6.71 33.21
N SER A 517 8.49 -5.61 33.84
CA SER A 517 9.63 -4.82 33.37
C SER A 517 10.33 -4.11 34.53
N ASN A 518 11.67 -4.20 34.53
CA ASN A 518 12.52 -3.46 35.48
C ASN A 518 12.88 -2.06 34.97
N GLU A 519 12.43 -1.67 33.77
CA GLU A 519 12.74 -0.36 33.17
C GLU A 519 11.86 0.77 33.71
N TYR A 520 10.70 0.43 34.27
CA TYR A 520 9.67 1.38 34.68
C TYR A 520 9.33 1.23 36.16
N GLU A 521 8.95 2.33 36.81
CA GLU A 521 8.71 2.36 38.25
C GLU A 521 7.48 1.53 38.67
N SER A 522 6.55 1.28 37.75
CA SER A 522 5.40 0.41 38.00
C SER A 522 5.78 -1.06 38.18
N GLY A 523 6.99 -1.47 37.74
CA GLY A 523 7.39 -2.88 37.64
C GLY A 523 6.83 -3.60 36.41
N TYR A 524 6.10 -2.89 35.54
CA TYR A 524 5.44 -3.47 34.36
C TYR A 524 5.62 -2.58 33.13
N SER A 525 5.27 -3.13 31.96
CA SER A 525 5.11 -2.38 30.72
C SER A 525 3.99 -2.91 29.85
N LEU A 526 3.63 -2.14 28.83
CA LEU A 526 2.59 -2.50 27.87
C LEU A 526 3.20 -2.94 26.55
N ARG A 527 2.74 -4.08 26.02
CA ARG A 527 3.15 -4.57 24.70
C ARG A 527 2.31 -3.94 23.59
N PHE A 528 2.98 -3.49 22.54
CA PHE A 528 2.40 -2.79 21.38
C PHE A 528 1.45 -1.62 21.74
N PRO A 529 1.90 -0.68 22.60
CA PRO A 529 1.06 0.43 23.03
C PRO A 529 0.77 1.35 21.84
N ALA A 530 -0.51 1.63 21.64
CA ALA A 530 -1.00 2.53 20.61
C ALA A 530 -1.94 3.57 21.23
N ILE A 531 -1.56 4.84 21.10
CA ILE A 531 -2.37 5.97 21.54
C ILE A 531 -3.64 6.00 20.68
N LYS A 532 -4.81 5.97 21.32
CA LYS A 532 -6.11 6.01 20.65
C LYS A 532 -6.60 7.44 20.49
N ARG A 533 -6.55 8.21 21.58
CA ARG A 533 -6.99 9.60 21.63
C ARG A 533 -6.48 10.29 22.89
N VAL A 534 -6.55 11.62 22.90
CA VAL A 534 -6.44 12.43 24.11
C VAL A 534 -7.76 12.37 24.87
N ARG A 535 -7.69 12.22 26.20
CA ARG A 535 -8.85 12.17 27.09
C ARG A 535 -9.08 13.51 27.77
N ASP A 536 -9.49 14.49 26.97
CA ASP A 536 -9.87 15.82 27.47
C ASP A 536 -11.20 15.80 28.25
N ASP A 537 -11.93 14.68 28.19
CA ASP A 537 -13.18 14.44 28.89
C ASP A 537 -13.02 14.06 30.37
N ILE A 538 -11.81 13.77 30.85
CA ILE A 538 -11.56 13.33 32.23
C ILE A 538 -10.43 14.13 32.90
N GLY A 539 -10.49 14.19 34.23
CA GLY A 539 -9.47 14.84 35.07
C GLY A 539 -8.34 13.90 35.50
N LEU A 540 -7.27 14.47 36.06
CA LEU A 540 -6.11 13.72 36.60
C LEU A 540 -6.48 12.75 37.73
N ASP A 541 -7.60 12.98 38.40
CA ASP A 541 -8.22 12.12 39.41
C ASP A 541 -8.88 10.86 38.82
N GLN A 542 -9.00 10.79 37.51
CA GLN A 542 -9.60 9.67 36.78
C GLN A 542 -8.58 8.90 35.93
N VAL A 543 -7.29 9.15 36.11
CA VAL A 543 -6.22 8.36 35.52
C VAL A 543 -6.26 6.95 36.11
N ASP A 544 -6.02 5.94 35.28
CA ASP A 544 -6.00 4.56 35.74
C ASP A 544 -4.88 4.30 36.75
N THR A 545 -5.12 3.35 37.66
CA THR A 545 -4.24 3.12 38.81
C THR A 545 -3.40 1.86 38.67
N ILE A 546 -2.32 1.77 39.46
CA ILE A 546 -1.51 0.55 39.58
C ILE A 546 -2.37 -0.64 40.08
N ALA A 547 -3.34 -0.39 40.96
CA ALA A 547 -4.27 -1.42 41.40
C ALA A 547 -5.13 -1.97 40.24
N LYS A 548 -5.62 -1.09 39.36
CA LYS A 548 -6.32 -1.51 38.12
C LYS A 548 -5.40 -2.31 37.20
N LEU A 549 -4.15 -1.89 37.03
CA LEU A 549 -3.17 -2.62 36.23
C LEU A 549 -2.97 -4.05 36.75
N HIS A 550 -2.87 -4.24 38.07
CA HIS A 550 -2.77 -5.58 38.67
C HIS A 550 -4.04 -6.42 38.45
N GLN A 551 -5.23 -5.82 38.58
CA GLN A 551 -6.49 -6.52 38.27
C GLN A 551 -6.54 -6.98 36.81
N MET A 552 -6.09 -6.13 35.88
CA MET A 552 -6.02 -6.47 34.46
C MET A 552 -4.97 -7.55 34.20
N LEU A 553 -3.85 -7.57 34.94
CA LEU A 553 -2.84 -8.62 34.88
C LEU A 553 -3.38 -9.97 35.41
N GLU A 554 -4.16 -9.96 36.49
CA GLU A 554 -4.82 -11.16 37.01
C GLU A 554 -5.80 -11.74 35.98
N LEU A 555 -6.62 -10.89 35.35
CA LEU A 555 -7.53 -11.28 34.27
C LEU A 555 -6.81 -11.77 33.02
N GLN A 556 -5.63 -11.24 32.72
CA GLN A 556 -4.80 -11.71 31.60
C GLN A 556 -4.21 -13.10 31.87
N ASN A 557 -3.93 -13.42 33.12
CA ASN A 557 -3.33 -14.69 33.54
C ASN A 557 -4.36 -15.78 33.89
N SER A 558 -5.66 -15.43 33.89
CA SER A 558 -6.80 -16.33 34.11
C SER A 558 -7.42 -16.79 32.80
#